data_AF-A0A8D8GG88-F1
#
_entry.id   AF-A0A8D8GG88-F1
#
_cell.length_a   1.000
_cell.length_b   1.000
_cell.length_c   1.000
_cell.angle_alpha   90.00
_cell.angle_beta   90.00
_cell.angle_gamma   90.00
#
_symmetry.space_group_name_H-M   'P 1'
#
loop_
_entity.id
_entity.type
_entity.pdbx_description
1 polymer ?
#
loop_
_entity_poly.entity_id
_entity_poly.type
_entity_poly.pdbx_seq_one_letter_code
_entity_poly.pdbx_strand_id
1 'polypeptide(L)'
;ADFGNATAINKDGSVTSMTPVGTPDYIAPELLQTLSTTSRTSGNHDVTCDFWSMGIIGYEFVTESTPFHDENVNDTYSKIVAHCEGRFTKKLEYPAHVSVTSHYRDLIDRLVTKVSNRMGYAEIKRHPFFSDVNWDKLRYRIPPLIPTVSSEDDTSNFEDVDKSLKRNAFSSKPTYPISKVNDFSGQNLPFLGYTYVYEESDPAGKYRDTDEHMASARLSQKIKEQDRLIKEHNEELHRLQRDLLERDRKLATLNAHSKIYGDTKKEMENLQELLKTKTAELAAAKTDIKTLRNRLKIEEEQRLKNDATIADLLKQTYKKWEKAKQTSDQNYEKQIAERRTEIGALNDKFRNQTNELRAKVDECTQLQTMVENYKSLLKKSKDQLMADKEEYDRNHQQLVLAYDTKLAEHRQKWKSEKELRNRHEEEIRVLRSRIQEYEHTA
;
A
#
# COMPACT_ATOMS: atom_id res chain seq x y z
N ALA A 1 -26.96 9.84 -29.68
CA ALA A 1 -26.49 10.49 -28.44
C ALA A 1 -27.42 10.08 -27.31
N ASP A 2 -26.91 10.00 -26.09
CA ASP A 2 -27.66 9.51 -24.94
C ASP A 2 -27.37 10.38 -23.72
N PHE A 3 -28.42 10.87 -23.07
CA PHE A 3 -28.36 11.68 -21.85
C PHE A 3 -29.11 10.99 -20.68
N GLY A 4 -29.47 9.71 -20.80
CA GLY A 4 -30.24 8.98 -19.78
C GLY A 4 -29.53 8.88 -18.42
N ASN A 5 -28.21 9.03 -18.40
CA ASN A 5 -27.39 9.01 -17.18
C ASN A 5 -27.03 10.42 -16.66
N ALA A 6 -27.52 11.48 -17.30
CA ALA A 6 -27.23 12.85 -16.87
C ALA A 6 -27.89 13.13 -15.50
N THR A 7 -27.14 13.71 -14.59
CA THR A 7 -27.63 14.10 -13.26
C THR A 7 -27.47 15.60 -13.06
N ALA A 8 -28.48 16.24 -12.49
CA ALA A 8 -28.43 17.67 -12.18
C ALA A 8 -27.37 17.95 -11.09
N ILE A 9 -26.58 18.99 -11.29
CA ILE A 9 -25.57 19.45 -10.34
C ILE A 9 -26.25 20.23 -9.21
N ASN A 10 -25.91 19.92 -7.96
CA ASN A 10 -26.42 20.61 -6.78
C ASN A 10 -25.86 22.03 -6.69
N LYS A 11 -26.48 22.88 -5.87
CA LYS A 11 -26.05 24.29 -5.69
C LYS A 11 -24.63 24.44 -5.15
N ASP A 12 -24.11 23.43 -4.47
CA ASP A 12 -22.75 23.37 -3.93
C ASP A 12 -21.73 22.78 -4.93
N GLY A 13 -22.16 22.46 -6.15
CA GLY A 13 -21.32 21.85 -7.19
C GLY A 13 -21.18 20.33 -7.09
N SER A 14 -21.77 19.69 -6.07
CA SER A 14 -21.75 18.23 -5.94
C SER A 14 -22.80 17.57 -6.83
N VAL A 15 -22.57 16.29 -7.17
CA VAL A 15 -23.58 15.42 -7.77
C VAL A 15 -23.81 14.23 -6.84
N THR A 16 -25.06 13.83 -6.65
CA THR A 16 -25.45 12.66 -5.84
C THR A 16 -26.11 11.64 -6.75
N SER A 17 -25.44 10.52 -7.06
CA SER A 17 -26.03 9.39 -7.76
C SER A 17 -26.14 8.18 -6.84
N MET A 18 -27.23 7.42 -6.96
CA MET A 18 -27.48 6.20 -6.16
C MET A 18 -27.17 4.90 -6.93
N THR A 19 -26.80 4.97 -8.20
CA THR A 19 -26.58 3.77 -9.03
C THR A 19 -25.37 3.98 -9.93
N PRO A 20 -24.43 3.02 -9.99
CA PRO A 20 -23.33 3.09 -10.93
C PRO A 20 -23.91 2.92 -12.33
N VAL A 21 -23.75 3.96 -13.13
CA VAL A 21 -24.21 4.02 -14.52
C VAL A 21 -23.01 4.26 -15.41
N GLY A 22 -22.95 3.54 -16.53
CA GLY A 22 -21.87 3.64 -17.51
C GLY A 22 -21.39 2.29 -18.02
N THR A 23 -20.72 2.31 -19.16
CA THR A 23 -19.99 1.15 -19.68
C THR A 23 -18.78 0.88 -18.78
N PRO A 24 -18.55 -0.37 -18.33
CA PRO A 24 -17.54 -0.68 -17.30
C PRO A 24 -16.15 -0.12 -17.55
N ASP A 25 -15.70 -0.08 -18.80
CA ASP A 25 -14.36 0.36 -19.18
C ASP A 25 -14.12 1.87 -19.01
N TYR A 26 -15.18 2.69 -18.98
CA TYR A 26 -15.07 4.16 -18.98
C TYR A 26 -15.40 4.77 -17.62
N ILE A 27 -15.80 3.97 -16.63
CA ILE A 27 -16.22 4.49 -15.33
C ILE A 27 -15.04 5.02 -14.52
N ALA A 28 -15.24 6.17 -13.87
CA ALA A 28 -14.25 6.76 -12.99
C ALA A 28 -14.18 6.04 -11.63
N PRO A 29 -13.00 5.95 -10.98
CA PRO A 29 -12.80 5.19 -9.74
C PRO A 29 -13.67 5.69 -8.57
N GLU A 30 -13.95 6.99 -8.48
CA GLU A 30 -14.80 7.57 -7.45
C GLU A 30 -16.28 7.13 -7.57
N LEU A 31 -16.73 6.77 -8.78
CA LEU A 31 -18.07 6.22 -9.01
C LEU A 31 -18.17 4.74 -8.59
N LEU A 32 -17.02 4.03 -8.51
CA LEU A 32 -16.92 2.66 -8.01
C LEU A 32 -16.80 2.62 -6.47
N GLN A 33 -16.07 3.56 -5.87
CA GLN A 33 -15.84 3.59 -4.41
C GLN A 33 -17.12 3.91 -3.61
N THR A 34 -18.06 4.65 -4.19
CA THR A 34 -19.39 4.86 -3.60
C THR A 34 -20.23 3.58 -3.48
N LEU A 35 -19.79 2.46 -4.07
CA LEU A 35 -20.45 1.15 -4.01
C LEU A 35 -19.93 0.27 -2.86
N SER A 36 -18.67 0.42 -2.45
CA SER A 36 -18.00 -0.53 -1.55
C SER A 36 -18.09 -0.14 -0.07
N THR A 37 -18.30 1.14 0.25
CA THR A 37 -18.55 1.58 1.63
C THR A 37 -20.04 1.49 1.96
N THR A 38 -20.41 0.56 2.84
CA THR A 38 -21.73 0.46 3.50
C THR A 38 -22.07 1.68 4.37
N SER A 39 -21.31 2.78 4.27
CA SER A 39 -21.56 4.05 4.94
C SER A 39 -22.25 4.99 3.96
N ARG A 40 -23.53 5.26 4.23
CA ARG A 40 -24.39 6.25 3.55
C ARG A 40 -23.98 7.69 3.87
N THR A 41 -22.70 8.00 3.71
CA THR A 41 -22.11 9.31 3.97
C THR A 41 -21.55 9.84 2.66
N SER A 42 -22.41 10.58 1.94
CA SER A 42 -22.07 11.69 1.05
C SER A 42 -20.77 11.54 0.25
N GLY A 43 -20.69 10.54 -0.64
CA GLY A 43 -19.67 10.54 -1.67
C GLY A 43 -20.02 11.60 -2.71
N ASN A 44 -19.53 12.83 -2.55
CA ASN A 44 -19.72 13.88 -3.53
C ASN A 44 -18.99 13.48 -4.82
N HIS A 45 -19.72 13.31 -5.93
CA HIS A 45 -19.08 13.13 -7.23
C HIS A 45 -18.57 14.47 -7.74
N ASP A 46 -17.38 14.45 -8.35
CA ASP A 46 -16.79 15.62 -8.98
C ASP A 46 -17.18 15.65 -10.47
N VAL A 47 -17.47 16.84 -11.00
CA VAL A 47 -17.73 17.07 -12.44
C VAL A 47 -16.55 16.66 -13.32
N THR A 48 -15.36 16.46 -12.73
CA THR A 48 -14.19 15.95 -13.43
C THR A 48 -14.26 14.45 -13.74
N CYS A 49 -15.27 13.71 -13.28
CA CYS A 49 -15.45 12.29 -13.63
C CYS A 49 -15.62 12.08 -15.15
N ASP A 50 -16.28 13.01 -15.85
CA ASP A 50 -16.39 12.97 -17.31
C ASP A 50 -15.03 13.11 -18.01
N PHE A 51 -14.09 13.83 -17.38
CA PHE A 51 -12.73 13.99 -17.91
C PHE A 51 -11.89 12.72 -17.74
N TRP A 52 -12.22 11.84 -16.78
CA TRP A 52 -11.64 10.49 -16.73
C TRP A 52 -12.04 9.71 -17.99
N SER A 53 -13.33 9.66 -18.32
CA SER A 53 -13.84 8.98 -19.52
C SER A 53 -13.22 9.53 -20.80
N MET A 54 -13.00 10.85 -20.87
CA MET A 54 -12.26 11.48 -21.97
C MET A 54 -10.80 10.97 -22.07
N GLY A 55 -10.14 10.75 -20.94
CA GLY A 55 -8.81 10.13 -20.89
C GLY A 55 -8.81 8.68 -21.38
N ILE A 56 -9.82 7.88 -20.98
CA ILE A 56 -10.01 6.51 -21.46
C ILE A 56 -10.20 6.47 -22.98
N ILE A 57 -11.09 7.31 -23.53
CA ILE A 57 -11.33 7.44 -24.98
C ILE A 57 -10.04 7.88 -25.70
N GLY A 58 -9.29 8.82 -25.13
CA GLY A 58 -8.00 9.23 -25.67
C GLY A 58 -6.99 8.07 -25.73
N TYR A 59 -6.89 7.27 -24.67
CA TYR A 59 -6.04 6.08 -24.70
C TYR A 59 -6.50 5.13 -25.83
N GLU A 60 -7.80 4.83 -25.88
CA GLU A 60 -8.39 3.93 -26.86
C GLU A 60 -8.16 4.35 -28.32
N PHE A 61 -8.20 5.64 -28.64
CA PHE A 61 -7.91 6.15 -29.98
C PHE A 61 -6.54 5.75 -30.53
N VAL A 62 -5.56 5.49 -29.65
CA VAL A 62 -4.19 5.15 -30.06
C VAL A 62 -3.82 3.69 -29.81
N THR A 63 -4.60 2.97 -29.00
CA THR A 63 -4.32 1.58 -28.61
C THR A 63 -5.36 0.57 -29.08
N GLU A 64 -6.50 1.04 -29.63
CA GLU A 64 -7.65 0.22 -30.07
C GLU A 64 -8.29 -0.60 -28.93
N SER A 65 -7.93 -0.34 -27.67
CA SER A 65 -8.43 -1.01 -26.49
C SER A 65 -8.34 -0.09 -25.28
N THR A 66 -9.27 -0.22 -24.33
CA THR A 66 -9.25 0.59 -23.10
C THR A 66 -8.12 0.13 -22.16
N PRO A 67 -7.56 1.02 -21.32
CA PRO A 67 -6.37 0.70 -20.52
C PRO A 67 -6.64 -0.34 -19.41
N PHE A 68 -7.91 -0.55 -19.05
CA PHE A 68 -8.31 -1.43 -17.96
C PHE A 68 -9.18 -2.61 -18.43
N HIS A 69 -9.30 -2.81 -19.75
CA HIS A 69 -10.14 -3.85 -20.33
C HIS A 69 -9.83 -5.23 -19.73
N ASP A 70 -10.87 -6.00 -19.48
CA ASP A 70 -10.82 -7.41 -19.10
C ASP A 70 -12.11 -8.10 -19.56
N GLU A 71 -12.08 -9.43 -19.74
CA GLU A 71 -13.26 -10.21 -20.06
C GLU A 71 -14.28 -10.21 -18.91
N ASN A 72 -13.78 -10.09 -17.68
CA ASN A 72 -14.60 -10.02 -16.49
C ASN A 72 -14.71 -8.57 -15.98
N VAL A 73 -15.94 -8.05 -15.94
CA VAL A 73 -16.27 -6.71 -15.46
C VAL A 73 -15.72 -6.42 -14.05
N ASN A 74 -15.70 -7.40 -13.15
CA ASN A 74 -15.14 -7.22 -11.81
C ASN A 74 -13.62 -7.03 -11.83
N ASP A 75 -12.94 -7.66 -12.78
CA ASP A 75 -11.50 -7.52 -12.96
C ASP A 75 -11.16 -6.16 -13.60
N THR A 76 -11.98 -5.68 -14.54
CA THR A 76 -11.94 -4.29 -15.04
C THR A 76 -12.05 -3.28 -13.88
N TYR A 77 -13.04 -3.44 -13.00
CA TYR A 77 -13.20 -2.57 -11.82
C TYR A 77 -12.01 -2.67 -10.86
N SER A 78 -11.48 -3.87 -10.65
CA SER A 78 -10.31 -4.09 -9.79
C SER A 78 -9.08 -3.38 -10.36
N LYS A 79 -8.86 -3.41 -11.68
CA LYS A 79 -7.77 -2.69 -12.35
C LYS A 79 -7.92 -1.17 -12.23
N ILE A 80 -9.14 -0.64 -12.42
CA ILE A 80 -9.45 0.80 -12.29
C ILE A 80 -9.13 1.29 -10.86
N VAL A 81 -9.59 0.56 -9.84
CA VAL A 81 -9.35 0.91 -8.44
C VAL A 81 -7.85 0.80 -8.12
N ALA A 82 -7.19 -0.30 -8.49
CA ALA A 82 -5.78 -0.52 -8.26
C ALA A 82 -4.86 0.53 -8.92
N HIS A 83 -5.25 1.08 -10.07
CA HIS A 83 -4.54 2.18 -10.73
C HIS A 83 -4.48 3.44 -9.86
N CYS A 84 -5.54 3.67 -9.10
CA CYS A 84 -5.71 4.83 -8.22
C CYS A 84 -5.42 4.51 -6.74
N GLU A 85 -5.01 3.30 -6.39
CA GLU A 85 -4.60 2.92 -5.03
C GLU A 85 -3.12 3.29 -4.75
N GLY A 86 -2.82 3.82 -3.56
CA GLY A 86 -1.46 4.23 -3.14
C GLY A 86 -1.21 5.74 -3.06
N ARG A 87 0.03 6.16 -2.77
CA ARG A 87 0.39 7.60 -2.64
C ARG A 87 0.49 8.33 -3.98
N PHE A 88 0.79 7.60 -5.05
CA PHE A 88 0.93 8.11 -6.42
C PHE A 88 0.15 7.23 -7.39
N THR A 89 -0.51 7.82 -8.37
CA THR A 89 -1.15 7.09 -9.48
C THR A 89 -0.06 6.46 -10.36
N LYS A 90 -0.24 5.21 -10.77
CA LYS A 90 0.66 4.58 -11.75
C LYS A 90 0.52 5.28 -13.11
N LYS A 91 1.59 5.30 -13.90
CA LYS A 91 1.51 5.76 -15.29
C LYS A 91 0.85 4.69 -16.13
N LEU A 92 0.09 5.10 -17.16
CA LEU A 92 -0.48 4.14 -18.10
C LEU A 92 0.63 3.50 -18.93
N GLU A 93 0.54 2.19 -19.09
CA GLU A 93 1.41 1.41 -19.97
C GLU A 93 0.85 1.46 -21.39
N TYR A 94 1.72 1.65 -22.38
CA TYR A 94 1.32 1.70 -23.79
C TYR A 94 2.02 0.54 -24.50
N PRO A 95 1.35 -0.17 -25.42
CA PRO A 95 1.98 -1.22 -26.21
C PRO A 95 3.20 -0.71 -26.97
N ALA A 96 4.22 -1.55 -27.15
CA ALA A 96 5.48 -1.15 -27.78
C ALA A 96 5.35 -0.62 -29.22
N HIS A 97 4.27 -0.98 -29.91
CA HIS A 97 3.97 -0.51 -31.27
C HIS A 97 3.28 0.86 -31.31
N VAL A 98 2.78 1.37 -30.17
CA VAL A 98 2.08 2.65 -30.08
C VAL A 98 3.07 3.75 -29.70
N SER A 99 3.26 4.70 -30.61
CA SER A 99 4.09 5.90 -30.38
C SER A 99 3.21 7.14 -30.25
N VAL A 100 3.30 7.80 -29.10
CA VAL A 100 2.56 9.05 -28.81
C VAL A 100 3.52 10.12 -28.34
N THR A 101 3.17 11.39 -28.58
CA THR A 101 3.97 12.52 -28.11
C THR A 101 4.01 12.57 -26.58
N SER A 102 5.06 13.18 -26.02
CA SER A 102 5.16 13.39 -24.57
C SER A 102 3.99 14.21 -24.02
N HIS A 103 3.53 15.22 -24.77
CA HIS A 103 2.36 16.03 -24.43
C HIS A 103 1.06 15.22 -24.46
N TYR A 104 0.89 14.28 -25.40
CA TYR A 104 -0.28 13.41 -25.38
C TYR A 104 -0.29 12.51 -24.16
N ARG A 105 0.84 11.87 -23.87
CA ARG A 105 0.99 10.99 -22.71
C ARG A 105 0.72 11.73 -21.40
N ASP A 106 1.29 12.93 -21.23
CA ASP A 106 1.05 13.77 -20.05
C ASP A 106 -0.43 14.16 -19.91
N LEU A 107 -1.12 14.48 -21.03
CA LEU A 107 -2.55 14.76 -21.02
C LEU A 107 -3.34 13.55 -20.50
N ILE A 108 -3.13 12.36 -21.07
CA ILE A 108 -3.88 11.16 -20.68
C ILE A 108 -3.56 10.75 -19.24
N ASP A 109 -2.29 10.74 -18.83
CA ASP A 109 -1.88 10.41 -17.46
C ASP A 109 -2.50 11.37 -16.41
N ARG A 110 -2.72 12.65 -16.78
CA ARG A 110 -3.35 13.65 -15.91
C ARG A 110 -4.89 13.63 -15.91
N LEU A 111 -5.50 12.93 -16.87
CA LEU A 111 -6.95 12.69 -16.92
C LEU A 111 -7.31 11.37 -16.21
N VAL A 112 -6.52 10.32 -16.47
CA VAL A 112 -6.68 8.97 -15.89
C VAL A 112 -5.90 8.87 -14.59
N THR A 113 -6.32 9.69 -13.61
CA THR A 113 -5.72 9.77 -12.29
C THR A 113 -6.76 9.93 -11.19
N LYS A 114 -6.31 9.90 -9.93
CA LYS A 114 -7.15 10.17 -8.75
C LYS A 114 -7.83 11.53 -8.89
N VAL A 115 -9.06 11.64 -8.41
CA VAL A 115 -9.86 12.88 -8.44
C VAL A 115 -9.09 14.12 -7.94
N SER A 116 -8.30 13.98 -6.87
CA SER A 116 -7.52 15.09 -6.28
C SER A 116 -6.46 15.71 -7.21
N ASN A 117 -6.03 14.96 -8.22
CA ASN A 117 -4.97 15.33 -9.14
C ASN A 117 -5.48 15.52 -10.57
N ARG A 118 -6.77 15.28 -10.82
CA ARG A 118 -7.35 15.28 -12.16
C ARG A 118 -7.53 16.71 -12.65
N MET A 119 -7.17 16.97 -13.91
CA MET A 119 -7.33 18.30 -14.49
C MET A 119 -8.79 18.69 -14.70
N GLY A 120 -9.09 19.95 -14.44
CA GLY A 120 -10.37 20.57 -14.79
C GLY A 120 -10.39 21.14 -16.21
N TYR A 121 -11.58 21.54 -16.67
CA TYR A 121 -11.83 22.12 -18.01
C TYR A 121 -10.81 23.20 -18.43
N ALA A 122 -10.54 24.16 -17.54
CA ALA A 122 -9.67 25.28 -17.85
C ALA A 122 -8.20 24.85 -18.03
N GLU A 123 -7.74 23.83 -17.30
CA GLU A 123 -6.40 23.29 -17.41
C GLU A 123 -6.25 22.46 -18.69
N ILE A 124 -7.26 21.64 -19.02
CA ILE A 124 -7.33 20.85 -20.26
C ILE A 124 -7.19 21.78 -21.47
N LYS A 125 -7.95 22.89 -21.53
CA LYS A 125 -7.86 23.85 -22.66
C LYS A 125 -6.48 24.49 -22.83
N ARG A 126 -5.71 24.63 -21.74
CA ARG A 126 -4.37 25.21 -21.75
C ARG A 126 -3.26 24.17 -21.87
N HIS A 127 -3.60 22.89 -21.94
CA HIS A 127 -2.62 21.81 -22.00
C HIS A 127 -1.76 21.95 -23.27
N PRO A 128 -0.42 21.76 -23.20
CA PRO A 128 0.46 21.90 -24.37
C PRO A 128 0.07 21.02 -25.57
N PHE A 129 -0.60 19.90 -25.33
CA PHE A 129 -1.17 19.05 -26.38
C PHE A 129 -2.13 19.80 -27.31
N PHE A 130 -2.89 20.77 -26.78
CA PHE A 130 -3.86 21.57 -27.55
C PHE A 130 -3.33 22.96 -27.92
N SER A 131 -2.01 23.17 -27.90
CA SER A 131 -1.39 24.47 -28.19
C SER A 131 -1.73 25.03 -29.58
N ASP A 132 -1.93 24.14 -30.56
CA ASP A 132 -2.31 24.51 -31.94
C ASP A 132 -3.83 24.61 -32.17
N VAL A 133 -4.65 24.42 -31.12
CA VAL A 133 -6.11 24.43 -31.23
C VAL A 133 -6.66 25.82 -30.90
N ASN A 134 -7.24 26.47 -31.91
CA ASN A 134 -8.11 27.62 -31.70
C ASN A 134 -9.52 27.16 -31.30
N TRP A 135 -9.81 27.20 -30.00
CA TRP A 135 -11.08 26.74 -29.43
C TRP A 135 -12.30 27.51 -29.92
N ASP A 136 -12.19 28.82 -30.20
CA ASP A 136 -13.32 29.65 -30.63
C ASP A 136 -13.74 29.35 -32.07
N LYS A 137 -12.79 28.87 -32.89
CA LYS A 137 -13.03 28.52 -34.29
C LYS A 137 -13.19 27.02 -34.53
N LEU A 138 -13.14 26.19 -33.49
CA LEU A 138 -13.10 24.74 -33.63
C LEU A 138 -14.29 24.19 -34.43
N ARG A 139 -15.51 24.67 -34.17
CA ARG A 139 -16.73 24.25 -34.89
C ARG A 139 -16.78 24.66 -36.36
N TYR A 140 -15.94 25.61 -36.77
CA TYR A 140 -15.86 26.07 -38.16
C TYR A 140 -14.68 25.44 -38.92
N ARG A 141 -13.87 24.59 -38.27
CA ARG A 141 -12.82 23.83 -38.95
C ARG A 141 -13.44 22.65 -39.69
N ILE A 142 -12.85 22.30 -40.83
CA ILE A 142 -13.17 21.08 -41.55
C ILE A 142 -12.81 19.87 -40.65
N PRO A 143 -13.74 18.95 -40.37
CA PRO A 143 -13.45 17.78 -39.53
C PRO A 143 -12.52 16.79 -40.27
N PRO A 144 -11.77 15.94 -39.55
CA PRO A 144 -10.87 14.96 -40.17
C PRO A 144 -11.60 13.94 -41.07
N LEU A 145 -12.85 13.63 -40.74
CA LEU A 145 -13.73 12.75 -41.50
C LEU A 145 -15.01 13.50 -41.84
N ILE A 146 -15.28 13.66 -43.13
CA ILE A 146 -16.57 14.13 -43.64
C ILE A 146 -17.31 12.88 -44.12
N PRO A 147 -18.40 12.46 -43.45
CA PRO A 147 -19.16 11.29 -43.89
C PRO A 147 -19.77 11.57 -45.26
N THR A 148 -19.72 10.59 -46.15
CA THR A 148 -20.45 10.65 -47.41
C THR A 148 -21.89 10.23 -47.13
N VAL A 149 -22.84 11.09 -47.51
CA VAL A 149 -24.27 10.89 -47.28
C VAL A 149 -24.97 11.14 -48.61
N SER A 150 -25.75 10.16 -49.07
CA SER A 150 -26.40 10.16 -50.38
C SER A 150 -27.82 10.73 -50.38
N SER A 151 -28.51 10.72 -49.24
CA SER A 151 -29.87 11.26 -49.05
C SER A 151 -30.14 11.61 -47.57
N GLU A 152 -31.27 12.28 -47.30
CA GLU A 152 -31.67 12.64 -45.93
C GLU A 152 -31.91 11.42 -45.02
N ASP A 153 -32.29 10.29 -45.61
CA ASP A 153 -32.58 9.03 -44.91
C ASP A 153 -31.40 8.02 -44.98
N ASP A 154 -30.23 8.44 -45.44
CA ASP A 154 -29.07 7.56 -45.58
C ASP A 154 -28.48 7.17 -44.20
N THR A 155 -28.56 5.88 -43.88
CA THR A 155 -28.04 5.30 -42.63
C THR A 155 -26.75 4.49 -42.82
N SER A 156 -26.02 4.66 -43.93
CA SER A 156 -24.83 3.86 -44.27
C SER A 156 -23.65 4.00 -43.29
N ASN A 157 -23.63 5.07 -42.49
CA ASN A 157 -22.63 5.28 -41.44
C ASN A 157 -23.01 4.60 -40.10
N PHE A 158 -24.09 3.80 -40.08
CA PHE A 158 -24.56 3.02 -38.94
C PHE A 158 -24.52 1.53 -39.27
N GLU A 159 -24.20 0.70 -38.29
CA GLU A 159 -24.26 -0.75 -38.44
C GLU A 159 -25.72 -1.23 -38.59
N ASP A 160 -25.91 -2.25 -39.42
CA ASP A 160 -27.21 -2.91 -39.56
C ASP A 160 -27.57 -3.64 -38.27
N VAL A 161 -28.67 -3.24 -37.65
CA VAL A 161 -29.18 -3.92 -36.45
C VAL A 161 -29.68 -5.31 -36.84
N ASP A 162 -29.04 -6.36 -36.30
CA ASP A 162 -29.43 -7.75 -36.56
C ASP A 162 -30.94 -7.96 -36.28
N LYS A 163 -31.68 -8.34 -37.32
CA LYS A 163 -33.11 -8.60 -37.27
C LYS A 163 -33.45 -9.83 -36.42
N SER A 164 -32.47 -10.68 -36.09
CA SER A 164 -32.64 -11.82 -35.19
C SER A 164 -32.92 -11.40 -33.73
N LEU A 165 -32.31 -10.30 -33.28
CA LEU A 165 -32.53 -9.71 -31.96
C LEU A 165 -33.90 -9.02 -31.83
N LYS A 166 -34.52 -8.66 -32.96
CA LYS A 166 -35.83 -7.98 -33.01
C LYS A 166 -37.05 -8.89 -32.77
N ARG A 167 -36.89 -10.22 -32.65
CA ARG A 167 -38.04 -11.15 -32.54
C ARG A 167 -38.62 -11.36 -31.14
N ASN A 168 -37.94 -10.90 -30.07
CA ASN A 168 -38.46 -11.03 -28.70
C ASN A 168 -39.01 -9.73 -28.10
N ALA A 169 -38.83 -8.57 -28.74
CA ALA A 169 -39.26 -7.27 -28.18
C ALA A 169 -40.61 -6.76 -28.73
N PHE A 170 -41.03 -7.20 -29.92
CA PHE A 170 -42.28 -6.72 -30.56
C PHE A 170 -43.40 -7.78 -30.65
N SER A 171 -43.12 -9.05 -30.33
CA SER A 171 -44.15 -10.11 -30.31
C SER A 171 -44.86 -10.23 -28.97
N SER A 172 -44.21 -9.82 -27.88
CA SER A 172 -44.88 -9.49 -26.62
C SER A 172 -45.13 -7.99 -26.60
N LYS A 173 -46.38 -7.55 -26.84
CA LYS A 173 -46.80 -6.30 -26.21
C LYS A 173 -46.39 -6.42 -24.74
N PRO A 174 -45.64 -5.47 -24.15
CA PRO A 174 -45.44 -5.44 -22.72
C PRO A 174 -46.82 -5.21 -22.13
N THR A 175 -47.55 -6.30 -21.92
CA THR A 175 -48.88 -6.28 -21.36
C THR A 175 -48.58 -6.33 -19.89
N TYR A 176 -48.33 -5.14 -19.33
CA TYR A 176 -48.22 -4.96 -17.89
C TYR A 176 -49.41 -5.68 -17.26
N PRO A 177 -49.21 -6.45 -16.18
CA PRO A 177 -50.34 -7.05 -15.49
C PRO A 177 -51.23 -5.88 -15.03
N ILE A 178 -52.36 -5.69 -15.70
CA ILE A 178 -53.44 -4.87 -15.17
C ILE A 178 -53.86 -5.64 -13.93
N SER A 179 -53.31 -5.25 -12.78
CA SER A 179 -53.68 -5.81 -11.50
C SER A 179 -55.19 -5.69 -11.41
N LYS A 180 -55.86 -6.85 -11.32
CA LYS A 180 -57.28 -6.97 -10.99
C LYS A 180 -57.52 -6.40 -9.59
N VAL A 181 -57.54 -5.09 -9.46
CA VAL A 181 -58.05 -4.36 -8.30
C VAL A 181 -58.58 -3.04 -8.85
N ASN A 182 -59.73 -2.59 -8.37
CA ASN A 182 -60.21 -1.21 -8.55
C ASN A 182 -59.31 -0.16 -7.84
N ASP A 183 -58.02 -0.46 -7.67
CA ASP A 183 -57.03 0.41 -7.04
C ASP A 183 -56.25 1.16 -8.10
N PHE A 184 -56.01 2.44 -7.81
CA PHE A 184 -55.24 3.33 -8.66
C PHE A 184 -53.78 2.85 -8.77
N SER A 185 -53.38 2.39 -9.96
CA SER A 185 -52.05 1.81 -10.19
C SER A 185 -50.93 2.86 -10.31
N GLY A 186 -51.28 4.12 -10.62
CA GLY A 186 -50.33 5.23 -10.78
C GLY A 186 -49.27 5.04 -11.87
N GLN A 187 -49.37 4.01 -12.72
CA GLN A 187 -48.28 3.57 -13.61
C GLN A 187 -47.87 4.60 -14.66
N ASN A 188 -48.82 5.44 -15.12
CA ASN A 188 -48.55 6.49 -16.10
C ASN A 188 -48.14 7.82 -15.46
N LEU A 189 -48.20 7.94 -14.12
CA LEU A 189 -47.85 9.18 -13.43
C LEU A 189 -46.41 9.65 -13.70
N PRO A 190 -45.38 8.77 -13.79
CA PRO A 190 -44.01 9.20 -14.08
C PRO A 190 -43.82 9.86 -15.46
N PHE A 191 -44.74 9.68 -16.40
CA PHE A 191 -44.64 10.22 -17.77
C PHE A 191 -45.45 11.51 -17.98
N LEU A 192 -46.14 12.00 -16.93
CA LEU A 192 -46.85 13.27 -17.01
C LEU A 192 -45.88 14.41 -17.28
N GLY A 193 -46.18 15.23 -18.29
CA GLY A 193 -45.31 16.33 -18.72
C GLY A 193 -44.18 15.91 -19.67
N TYR A 194 -44.09 14.64 -20.06
CA TYR A 194 -43.12 14.18 -21.06
C TYR A 194 -43.46 14.65 -22.48
N THR A 195 -44.74 14.85 -22.79
CA THR A 195 -45.18 15.38 -24.09
C THR A 195 -44.70 16.82 -24.26
N TYR A 196 -43.90 17.03 -25.29
CA TYR A 196 -43.43 18.35 -25.71
C TYR A 196 -43.78 18.55 -27.18
N VAL A 197 -44.41 19.68 -27.49
CA VAL A 197 -44.67 20.13 -28.85
C VAL A 197 -43.95 21.45 -29.03
N TYR A 198 -43.10 21.51 -30.04
CA TYR A 198 -42.48 22.76 -30.46
C TYR A 198 -43.50 23.54 -31.30
N GLU A 199 -44.12 24.57 -30.72
CA GLU A 199 -45.04 25.46 -31.45
C GLU A 199 -44.27 26.63 -32.09
N GLU A 200 -44.17 26.61 -33.42
CA GLU A 200 -43.93 27.82 -34.22
C GLU A 200 -45.28 28.54 -34.43
N SER A 201 -45.28 29.86 -34.23
CA SER A 201 -46.50 30.67 -34.21
C SER A 201 -46.84 31.25 -35.60
N ASP A 202 -48.05 30.97 -36.11
CA ASP A 202 -48.65 31.73 -37.23
C ASP A 202 -50.19 31.88 -37.08
N PRO A 203 -50.79 33.09 -37.19
CA PRO A 203 -52.21 33.32 -36.96
C PRO A 203 -52.99 33.74 -38.23
N ALA A 204 -54.12 33.09 -38.54
CA ALA A 204 -55.42 33.72 -38.88
C ALA A 204 -56.43 32.76 -39.56
N GLY A 205 -57.72 32.90 -39.22
CA GLY A 205 -58.82 32.42 -40.07
C GLY A 205 -60.18 32.30 -39.38
N LYS A 206 -61.11 33.22 -39.67
CA LYS A 206 -62.57 33.14 -39.40
C LYS A 206 -63.31 33.60 -40.64
N TYR A 207 -64.46 33.02 -41.01
CA TYR A 207 -65.66 33.76 -41.45
C TYR A 207 -66.93 32.88 -41.47
N ARG A 208 -68.07 33.58 -41.40
CA ARG A 208 -69.47 33.16 -41.15
C ARG A 208 -70.30 32.97 -42.44
N ASP A 209 -71.42 32.29 -42.24
CA ASP A 209 -72.54 31.93 -43.11
C ASP A 209 -73.74 32.90 -42.97
N THR A 210 -74.71 32.91 -43.92
CA THR A 210 -76.13 33.29 -43.69
C THR A 210 -77.09 32.96 -44.86
N ASP A 211 -78.30 32.53 -44.44
CA ASP A 211 -79.58 32.18 -45.08
C ASP A 211 -80.31 33.26 -45.94
N GLU A 212 -81.32 32.83 -46.74
CA GLU A 212 -82.77 33.09 -46.50
C GLU A 212 -83.73 32.79 -47.71
N HIS A 213 -85.04 32.74 -47.41
CA HIS A 213 -86.13 32.00 -48.08
C HIS A 213 -87.31 32.87 -48.61
N MET A 214 -87.96 32.38 -49.69
CA MET A 214 -89.42 32.27 -50.03
C MET A 214 -90.47 33.41 -49.95
N ALA A 215 -91.46 33.31 -50.87
CA ALA A 215 -92.84 33.84 -50.72
C ALA A 215 -93.87 32.94 -51.46
N SER A 216 -95.00 32.54 -50.84
CA SER A 216 -96.27 32.21 -51.53
C SER A 216 -97.44 31.88 -50.58
N ALA A 217 -98.55 32.64 -50.66
CA ALA A 217 -99.74 32.50 -49.81
C ALA A 217 -100.97 31.85 -50.48
N ARG A 218 -100.84 31.30 -51.70
CA ARG A 218 -101.92 30.48 -52.34
C ARG A 218 -101.67 28.97 -52.24
N LEU A 219 -100.49 28.60 -51.73
CA LEU A 219 -100.09 27.25 -51.35
C LEU A 219 -100.75 26.81 -50.02
N SER A 220 -101.17 27.77 -49.18
CA SER A 220 -101.55 27.59 -47.76
C SER A 220 -102.75 26.69 -47.44
N GLN A 221 -103.66 26.43 -48.39
CA GLN A 221 -104.88 25.65 -48.11
C GLN A 221 -104.74 24.17 -48.50
N LYS A 222 -104.03 23.86 -49.60
CA LYS A 222 -103.54 22.50 -49.91
C LYS A 222 -102.38 22.11 -48.99
N ILE A 223 -101.54 23.07 -48.60
CA ILE A 223 -100.57 22.93 -47.50
C ILE A 223 -101.26 22.44 -46.25
N LYS A 224 -102.36 23.05 -45.77
CA LYS A 224 -102.95 22.65 -44.49
C LYS A 224 -103.43 21.19 -44.40
N GLU A 225 -104.01 20.64 -45.47
CA GLU A 225 -104.44 19.23 -45.46
C GLU A 225 -103.26 18.27 -45.68
N GLN A 226 -102.32 18.61 -46.56
CA GLN A 226 -101.07 17.84 -46.66
C GLN A 226 -100.24 17.93 -45.38
N ASP A 227 -100.19 19.07 -44.69
CA ASP A 227 -99.54 19.29 -43.41
C ASP A 227 -100.15 18.41 -42.32
N ARG A 228 -101.47 18.19 -42.36
CA ARG A 228 -102.15 17.28 -41.42
C ARG A 228 -101.70 15.84 -41.61
N LEU A 229 -101.71 15.36 -42.84
CA LEU A 229 -101.24 14.01 -43.19
C LEU A 229 -99.72 13.85 -42.99
N ILE A 230 -98.93 14.87 -43.34
CA ILE A 230 -97.49 14.95 -43.08
C ILE A 230 -97.24 14.93 -41.59
N LYS A 231 -98.06 15.58 -40.77
CA LYS A 231 -97.93 15.56 -39.31
C LYS A 231 -98.20 14.17 -38.74
N GLU A 232 -99.25 13.49 -39.18
CA GLU A 232 -99.54 12.12 -38.76
C GLU A 232 -98.44 11.13 -39.20
N HIS A 233 -97.99 11.21 -40.46
CA HIS A 233 -96.89 10.39 -40.95
C HIS A 233 -95.57 10.73 -40.23
N ASN A 234 -95.30 12.01 -39.94
CA ASN A 234 -94.11 12.40 -39.17
C ASN A 234 -94.17 11.89 -37.73
N GLU A 235 -95.34 11.89 -37.10
CA GLU A 235 -95.51 11.31 -35.75
C GLU A 235 -95.27 9.80 -35.75
N GLU A 236 -95.69 9.09 -36.80
CA GLU A 236 -95.45 7.66 -36.98
C GLU A 236 -93.97 7.35 -37.32
N LEU A 237 -93.37 8.14 -38.20
CA LEU A 237 -91.96 8.05 -38.58
C LEU A 237 -91.05 8.34 -37.38
N HIS A 238 -91.40 9.33 -36.53
CA HIS A 238 -90.71 9.58 -35.27
C HIS A 238 -90.89 8.45 -34.25
N ARG A 239 -92.05 7.77 -34.23
CA ARG A 239 -92.24 6.56 -33.41
C ARG A 239 -91.32 5.43 -33.87
N LEU A 240 -91.34 5.12 -35.15
CA LEU A 240 -90.49 4.08 -35.74
C LEU A 240 -89.00 4.41 -35.59
N GLN A 241 -88.59 5.66 -35.76
CA GLN A 241 -87.21 6.10 -35.51
C GLN A 241 -86.77 5.88 -34.06
N ARG A 242 -87.65 6.12 -33.07
CA ARG A 242 -87.33 5.85 -31.65
C ARG A 242 -87.16 4.35 -31.40
N ASP A 243 -88.03 3.52 -31.94
CA ASP A 243 -87.97 2.07 -31.78
C ASP A 243 -86.73 1.45 -32.44
N LEU A 244 -86.35 1.97 -33.62
CA LEU A 244 -85.16 1.56 -34.35
C LEU A 244 -83.88 1.96 -33.57
N LEU A 245 -83.85 3.18 -33.04
CA LEU A 245 -82.76 3.66 -32.17
C LEU A 245 -82.63 2.82 -30.89
N GLU A 246 -83.74 2.41 -30.28
CA GLU A 246 -83.72 1.55 -29.09
C GLU A 246 -83.20 0.14 -29.40
N ARG A 247 -83.61 -0.43 -30.54
CA ARG A 247 -83.08 -1.72 -31.03
C ARG A 247 -81.59 -1.64 -31.35
N ASP A 248 -81.13 -0.58 -32.01
CA ASP A 248 -79.71 -0.36 -32.30
C ASP A 248 -78.89 -0.23 -31.01
N ARG A 249 -79.40 0.48 -30.00
CA ARG A 249 -78.77 0.54 -28.67
C ARG A 249 -78.67 -0.83 -27.99
N LYS A 250 -79.71 -1.66 -28.07
CA LYS A 250 -79.68 -3.03 -27.53
C LYS A 250 -78.68 -3.91 -28.27
N LEU A 251 -78.64 -3.85 -29.60
CA LEU A 251 -77.67 -4.56 -30.43
C LEU A 251 -76.22 -4.12 -30.13
N ALA A 252 -75.97 -2.83 -29.99
CA ALA A 252 -74.67 -2.30 -29.61
C ALA A 252 -74.22 -2.83 -28.23
N THR A 253 -75.13 -2.85 -27.26
CA THR A 253 -74.86 -3.40 -25.92
C THR A 253 -74.55 -4.89 -25.95
N LEU A 254 -75.28 -5.68 -26.73
CA LEU A 254 -75.07 -7.13 -26.91
C LEU A 254 -73.74 -7.43 -27.59
N ASN A 255 -73.39 -6.67 -28.64
CA ASN A 255 -72.11 -6.80 -29.32
C ASN A 255 -70.93 -6.44 -28.39
N ALA A 256 -71.10 -5.43 -27.53
CA ALA A 256 -70.11 -5.09 -26.52
C ALA A 256 -69.91 -6.23 -25.49
N HIS A 257 -71.00 -6.84 -25.00
CA HIS A 257 -70.92 -7.98 -24.07
C HIS A 257 -70.28 -9.22 -24.72
N SER A 258 -70.64 -9.54 -25.97
CA SER A 258 -70.03 -10.65 -26.72
C SER A 258 -68.53 -10.46 -26.89
N LYS A 259 -68.10 -9.23 -27.20
CA LYS A 259 -66.67 -8.87 -27.28
C LYS A 259 -65.96 -9.05 -25.94
N ILE A 260 -66.53 -8.54 -24.85
CA ILE A 260 -65.98 -8.69 -23.48
C ILE A 260 -65.86 -10.18 -23.12
N TYR A 261 -66.86 -11.00 -23.44
CA TYR A 261 -66.80 -12.43 -23.19
C TYR A 261 -65.67 -13.12 -23.97
N GLY A 262 -65.49 -12.79 -25.25
CA GLY A 262 -64.38 -13.31 -26.06
C GLY A 262 -63.01 -12.92 -25.49
N ASP A 263 -62.85 -11.65 -25.12
CA ASP A 263 -61.61 -11.13 -24.56
C ASP A 263 -61.29 -11.79 -23.20
N THR A 264 -62.29 -11.95 -22.33
CA THR A 264 -62.11 -12.60 -21.01
C THR A 264 -61.81 -14.09 -21.12
N LYS A 265 -62.44 -14.82 -22.06
CA LYS A 265 -62.13 -16.22 -22.32
C LYS A 265 -60.68 -16.39 -22.77
N LYS A 266 -60.23 -15.56 -23.72
CA LYS A 266 -58.86 -15.58 -24.23
C LYS A 266 -57.84 -15.28 -23.12
N GLU A 267 -58.16 -14.32 -22.25
CA GLU A 267 -57.32 -14.01 -21.09
C GLU A 267 -57.23 -15.18 -20.10
N MET A 268 -58.34 -15.88 -19.87
CA MET A 268 -58.34 -17.06 -19.01
C MET A 268 -57.44 -18.18 -19.57
N GLU A 269 -57.47 -18.42 -20.88
CA GLU A 269 -56.60 -19.39 -21.55
C GLU A 269 -55.12 -19.01 -21.44
N ASN A 270 -54.78 -17.72 -21.63
CA ASN A 270 -53.42 -17.21 -21.44
C ASN A 270 -52.91 -17.42 -20.00
N LEU A 271 -53.76 -17.12 -19.00
CA LEU A 271 -53.40 -17.30 -17.59
C LEU A 271 -53.19 -18.77 -17.22
N GLN A 272 -53.94 -19.70 -17.83
CA GLN A 272 -53.73 -21.12 -17.62
C GLN A 272 -52.39 -21.60 -18.17
N GLU A 273 -51.98 -21.14 -19.36
CA GLU A 273 -50.67 -21.49 -19.92
C GLU A 273 -49.51 -20.85 -19.13
N LEU A 274 -49.70 -19.62 -18.64
CA LEU A 274 -48.73 -18.96 -17.76
C LEU A 274 -48.58 -19.70 -16.42
N LEU A 275 -49.68 -20.19 -15.85
CA LEU A 275 -49.65 -20.99 -14.62
C LEU A 275 -48.87 -22.29 -14.82
N LYS A 276 -49.05 -22.95 -15.97
CA LYS A 276 -48.35 -24.18 -16.34
C LYS A 276 -46.85 -23.96 -16.51
N THR A 277 -46.44 -22.87 -17.16
CA THR A 277 -45.03 -22.52 -17.29
C THR A 277 -44.40 -22.18 -15.95
N LYS A 278 -45.07 -21.37 -15.11
CA LYS A 278 -44.55 -21.01 -13.78
C LYS A 278 -44.46 -22.20 -12.82
N THR A 279 -45.39 -23.16 -12.91
CA THR A 279 -45.30 -24.40 -12.12
C THR A 279 -44.15 -25.29 -12.56
N ALA A 280 -43.83 -25.34 -13.86
CA ALA A 280 -42.65 -26.04 -14.38
C ALA A 280 -41.33 -25.37 -13.93
N GLU A 281 -41.22 -24.04 -14.02
CA GLU A 281 -40.06 -23.28 -13.52
C GLU A 281 -39.82 -23.53 -12.03
N LEU A 282 -40.90 -23.52 -11.22
CA LEU A 282 -40.80 -23.80 -9.78
C LEU A 282 -40.32 -25.23 -9.49
N ALA A 283 -40.73 -26.21 -10.30
CA ALA A 283 -40.27 -27.59 -10.17
C ALA A 283 -38.77 -27.73 -10.53
N ALA A 284 -38.31 -27.03 -11.57
CA ALA A 284 -36.91 -26.98 -11.95
C ALA A 284 -36.05 -26.35 -10.84
N ALA A 285 -36.44 -25.17 -10.34
CA ALA A 285 -35.73 -24.48 -9.26
C ALA A 285 -35.63 -25.33 -7.97
N LYS A 286 -36.70 -26.08 -7.63
CA LYS A 286 -36.67 -27.01 -6.50
C LYS A 286 -35.64 -28.14 -6.69
N THR A 287 -35.49 -28.62 -7.92
CA THR A 287 -34.51 -29.66 -8.27
C THR A 287 -33.09 -29.11 -8.16
N ASP A 288 -32.86 -27.89 -8.66
CA ASP A 288 -31.56 -27.21 -8.58
C ASP A 288 -31.13 -26.92 -7.14
N ILE A 289 -32.06 -26.49 -6.29
CA ILE A 289 -31.80 -26.32 -4.86
C ILE A 289 -31.38 -27.64 -4.22
N LYS A 290 -32.01 -28.76 -4.62
CA LYS A 290 -31.67 -30.09 -4.09
C LYS A 290 -30.28 -30.55 -4.54
N THR A 291 -29.92 -30.35 -5.82
CA THR A 291 -28.59 -30.71 -6.33
C THR A 291 -27.49 -29.85 -5.72
N LEU A 292 -27.73 -28.53 -5.57
CA LEU A 292 -26.78 -27.63 -4.90
C LEU A 292 -26.55 -28.00 -3.44
N ARG A 293 -27.60 -28.36 -2.70
CA ARG A 293 -27.46 -28.85 -1.30
C ARG A 293 -26.62 -30.12 -1.22
N ASN A 294 -26.82 -31.07 -2.14
CA ASN A 294 -26.02 -32.29 -2.17
C ASN A 294 -24.55 -32.00 -2.50
N ARG A 295 -24.29 -31.09 -3.46
CA ARG A 295 -22.93 -30.66 -3.80
C ARG A 295 -22.25 -29.97 -2.62
N LEU A 296 -22.94 -29.08 -1.92
CA LEU A 296 -22.43 -28.43 -0.71
C LEU A 296 -22.04 -29.44 0.36
N LYS A 297 -22.88 -30.45 0.61
CA LYS A 297 -22.57 -31.50 1.59
C LYS A 297 -21.31 -32.30 1.21
N ILE A 298 -21.15 -32.65 -0.06
CA ILE A 298 -19.94 -33.35 -0.55
C ILE A 298 -18.69 -32.50 -0.33
N GLU A 299 -18.79 -31.20 -0.63
CA GLU A 299 -17.68 -30.26 -0.45
C GLU A 299 -17.29 -30.10 1.03
N GLU A 300 -18.27 -30.02 1.93
CA GLU A 300 -18.04 -29.97 3.38
C GLU A 300 -17.32 -31.23 3.89
N GLU A 301 -17.75 -32.41 3.45
CA GLU A 301 -17.09 -33.68 3.78
C GLU A 301 -15.66 -33.75 3.21
N GLN A 302 -15.44 -33.20 2.02
CA GLN A 302 -14.11 -33.15 1.41
C GLN A 302 -13.19 -32.17 2.13
N ARG A 303 -13.69 -30.99 2.53
CA ARG A 303 -12.93 -30.04 3.35
C ARG A 303 -12.49 -30.65 4.67
N LEU A 304 -13.38 -31.36 5.37
CA LEU A 304 -13.04 -32.04 6.62
C LEU A 304 -11.92 -33.08 6.42
N LYS A 305 -11.95 -33.85 5.33
CA LYS A 305 -10.88 -34.81 5.00
C LYS A 305 -9.55 -34.12 4.69
N ASN A 306 -9.60 -33.03 3.93
CA ASN A 306 -8.42 -32.24 3.60
C ASN A 306 -7.79 -31.62 4.86
N ASP A 307 -8.61 -31.02 5.73
CA ASP A 307 -8.18 -30.43 7.00
C ASP A 307 -7.54 -31.48 7.92
N ALA A 308 -8.12 -32.67 8.01
CA ALA A 308 -7.53 -33.79 8.76
C ALA A 308 -6.17 -34.22 8.19
N THR A 309 -6.03 -34.24 6.87
CA THR A 309 -4.78 -34.61 6.18
C THR A 309 -3.70 -33.55 6.42
N ILE A 310 -4.04 -32.27 6.32
CA ILE A 310 -3.13 -31.15 6.61
C ILE A 310 -2.67 -31.20 8.06
N ALA A 311 -3.59 -31.44 9.01
CA ALA A 311 -3.26 -31.54 10.43
C ALA A 311 -2.29 -32.69 10.71
N ASP A 312 -2.47 -33.86 10.07
CA ASP A 312 -1.55 -34.98 10.21
C ASP A 312 -0.18 -34.67 9.60
N LEU A 313 -0.14 -34.06 8.41
CA LEU A 313 1.11 -33.65 7.76
C LEU A 313 1.89 -32.67 8.65
N LEU A 314 1.22 -31.65 9.20
CA LEU A 314 1.81 -30.68 10.11
C LEU A 314 2.38 -31.35 11.37
N LYS A 315 1.64 -32.31 11.94
CA LYS A 315 2.08 -33.08 13.10
C LYS A 315 3.32 -33.93 12.78
N GLN A 316 3.37 -34.55 11.61
CA GLN A 316 4.53 -35.31 11.16
C GLN A 316 5.75 -34.41 10.91
N THR A 317 5.57 -33.27 10.26
CA THR A 317 6.66 -32.30 10.02
C THR A 317 7.19 -31.74 11.32
N TYR A 318 6.32 -31.41 12.28
CA TYR A 318 6.72 -30.93 13.60
C TYR A 318 7.56 -31.96 14.35
N LYS A 319 7.13 -33.23 14.37
CA LYS A 319 7.91 -34.32 14.99
C LYS A 319 9.28 -34.52 14.34
N LYS A 320 9.39 -34.38 13.02
CA LYS A 320 10.68 -34.47 12.31
C LYS A 320 11.59 -33.31 12.69
N TRP A 321 11.06 -32.09 12.71
CA TRP A 321 11.80 -30.89 13.12
C TRP A 321 12.26 -30.99 14.57
N GLU A 322 11.40 -31.43 15.48
CA GLU A 322 11.71 -31.58 16.90
C GLU A 322 12.85 -32.58 17.13
N LYS A 323 12.82 -33.73 16.44
CA LYS A 323 13.95 -34.68 16.47
C LYS A 323 15.23 -34.09 15.91
N ALA A 324 15.18 -33.40 14.77
CA ALA A 324 16.35 -32.77 14.17
C ALA A 324 16.95 -31.69 15.09
N LYS A 325 16.10 -30.88 15.73
CA LYS A 325 16.49 -29.89 16.72
C LYS A 325 17.17 -30.55 17.92
N GLN A 326 16.56 -31.59 18.49
CA GLN A 326 17.14 -32.30 19.62
C GLN A 326 18.51 -32.90 19.30
N THR A 327 18.69 -33.50 18.13
CA THR A 327 19.99 -34.03 17.69
C THR A 327 21.02 -32.90 17.50
N SER A 328 20.61 -31.76 16.94
CA SER A 328 21.50 -30.61 16.79
C SER A 328 21.93 -30.05 18.15
N ASP A 329 20.98 -29.89 19.09
CA ASP A 329 21.25 -29.38 20.43
C ASP A 329 22.22 -30.31 21.19
N GLN A 330 22.01 -31.63 21.11
CA GLN A 330 22.93 -32.62 21.68
C GLN A 330 24.35 -32.52 21.09
N ASN A 331 24.46 -32.27 19.78
CA ASN A 331 25.76 -32.11 19.14
C ASN A 331 26.47 -30.83 19.62
N TYR A 332 25.73 -29.73 19.80
CA TYR A 332 26.29 -28.49 20.35
C TYR A 332 26.69 -28.65 21.82
N GLU A 333 25.88 -29.33 22.64
CA GLU A 333 26.23 -29.63 24.04
C GLU A 333 27.51 -30.46 24.13
N LYS A 334 27.65 -31.46 23.26
CA LYS A 334 28.88 -32.27 23.18
C LYS A 334 30.10 -31.42 22.83
N GLN A 335 30.01 -30.57 21.80
CA GLN A 335 31.10 -29.67 21.42
C GLN A 335 31.44 -28.68 22.55
N ILE A 336 30.44 -28.13 23.24
CA ILE A 336 30.66 -27.24 24.39
C ILE A 336 31.38 -27.99 25.51
N ALA A 337 31.00 -29.23 25.79
CA ALA A 337 31.66 -30.06 26.80
C ALA A 337 33.13 -30.35 26.43
N GLU A 338 33.41 -30.71 25.19
CA GLU A 338 34.77 -30.93 24.68
C GLU A 338 35.63 -29.66 24.83
N ARG A 339 35.11 -28.50 24.41
CA ARG A 339 35.79 -27.20 24.56
C ARG A 339 36.03 -26.83 26.02
N ARG A 340 35.08 -27.12 26.92
CA ARG A 340 35.27 -26.90 28.37
C ARG A 340 36.41 -27.76 28.91
N THR A 341 36.52 -29.01 28.49
CA THR A 341 37.63 -29.89 28.89
C THR A 341 38.97 -29.38 28.34
N GLU A 342 39.03 -28.94 27.08
CA GLU A 342 40.23 -28.31 26.49
C GLU A 342 40.68 -27.07 27.29
N ILE A 343 39.74 -26.17 27.60
CA ILE A 343 40.01 -24.97 28.41
C ILE A 343 40.51 -25.37 29.81
N GLY A 344 39.91 -26.39 30.43
CA GLY A 344 40.37 -26.92 31.72
C GLY A 344 41.82 -27.39 31.67
N ALA A 345 42.18 -28.20 30.66
CA ALA A 345 43.53 -28.70 30.48
C ALA A 345 44.55 -27.57 30.22
N LEU A 346 44.18 -26.57 29.41
CA LEU A 346 45.01 -25.39 29.18
C LEU A 346 45.22 -24.59 30.47
N ASN A 347 44.16 -24.37 31.25
CA ASN A 347 44.24 -23.67 32.54
C ASN A 347 45.15 -24.40 33.53
N ASP A 348 45.07 -25.73 33.61
CA ASP A 348 45.96 -26.53 34.45
C ASP A 348 47.43 -26.39 34.00
N LYS A 349 47.68 -26.38 32.69
CA LYS A 349 49.02 -26.15 32.13
C LYS A 349 49.54 -24.75 32.48
N PHE A 350 48.72 -23.72 32.31
CA PHE A 350 49.08 -22.34 32.70
C PHE A 350 49.36 -22.24 34.21
N ARG A 351 48.56 -22.90 35.06
CA ARG A 351 48.79 -22.95 36.50
C ARG A 351 50.13 -23.59 36.84
N ASN A 352 50.46 -24.71 36.20
CA ASN A 352 51.73 -25.40 36.42
C ASN A 352 52.93 -24.52 36.00
N GLN A 353 52.88 -23.90 34.82
CA GLN A 353 53.91 -22.97 34.37
C GLN A 353 54.05 -21.76 35.29
N THR A 354 52.94 -21.23 35.79
CA THR A 354 52.94 -20.11 36.74
C THR A 354 53.63 -20.50 38.05
N ASN A 355 53.35 -21.71 38.57
CA ASN A 355 53.99 -22.21 39.78
C ASN A 355 55.49 -22.46 39.59
N GLU A 356 55.89 -23.00 38.44
CA GLU A 356 57.31 -23.21 38.10
C GLU A 356 58.05 -21.88 38.00
N LEU A 357 57.46 -20.89 37.31
CA LEU A 357 58.03 -19.55 37.22
C LEU A 357 58.16 -18.91 38.61
N ARG A 358 57.15 -19.07 39.47
CA ARG A 358 57.20 -18.58 40.86
C ARG A 358 58.35 -19.21 41.64
N ALA A 359 58.52 -20.53 41.55
CA ALA A 359 59.63 -21.22 42.21
C ALA A 359 61.00 -20.72 41.71
N LYS A 360 61.13 -20.43 40.41
CA LYS A 360 62.34 -19.85 39.84
C LYS A 360 62.59 -18.42 40.30
N VAL A 361 61.53 -17.61 40.45
CA VAL A 361 61.63 -16.27 41.04
C VAL A 361 62.10 -16.38 42.49
N ASP A 362 61.53 -17.28 43.29
CA ASP A 362 61.94 -17.50 44.68
C ASP A 362 63.42 -17.92 44.77
N GLU A 363 63.88 -18.84 43.92
CA GLU A 363 65.29 -19.25 43.81
C GLU A 363 66.21 -18.06 43.49
N CYS A 364 65.84 -17.22 42.51
CA CYS A 364 66.56 -16.00 42.18
C CYS A 364 66.64 -15.03 43.38
N THR A 365 65.55 -14.85 44.13
CA THR A 365 65.55 -13.98 45.32
C THR A 365 66.44 -14.52 46.45
N GLN A 366 66.48 -15.84 46.65
CA GLN A 366 67.38 -16.47 47.62
C GLN A 366 68.85 -16.29 47.22
N LEU A 367 69.18 -16.50 45.94
CA LEU A 367 70.52 -16.24 45.41
C LEU A 367 70.92 -14.78 45.55
N GLN A 368 70.02 -13.84 45.24
CA GLN A 368 70.26 -12.41 45.46
C GLN A 368 70.57 -12.10 46.92
N THR A 369 69.81 -12.68 47.86
CA THR A 369 70.05 -12.51 49.30
C THR A 369 71.38 -13.10 49.73
N MET A 370 71.76 -14.29 49.23
CA MET A 370 73.06 -14.90 49.50
C MET A 370 74.20 -14.04 48.96
N VAL A 371 74.09 -13.53 47.73
CA VAL A 371 75.08 -12.62 47.14
C VAL A 371 75.25 -11.38 48.01
N GLU A 372 74.15 -10.80 48.50
CA GLU A 372 74.21 -9.62 49.38
C GLU A 372 74.86 -9.94 50.74
N ASN A 373 74.56 -11.10 51.32
CA ASN A 373 75.22 -11.58 52.54
C ASN A 373 76.73 -11.78 52.34
N TYR A 374 77.15 -12.40 51.24
CA TYR A 374 78.58 -12.58 50.91
C TYR A 374 79.27 -11.25 50.66
N LYS A 375 78.64 -10.29 49.98
CA LYS A 375 79.17 -8.92 49.83
C LYS A 375 79.38 -8.25 51.19
N SER A 376 78.40 -8.37 52.09
CA SER A 376 78.49 -7.83 53.45
C SER A 376 79.62 -8.48 54.26
N LEU A 377 79.76 -9.80 54.19
CA LEU A 377 80.85 -10.53 54.85
C LEU A 377 82.22 -10.15 54.30
N LEU A 378 82.34 -10.06 52.96
CA LEU A 378 83.58 -9.65 52.30
C LEU A 378 83.95 -8.21 52.69
N LYS A 379 82.97 -7.31 52.80
CA LYS A 379 83.17 -5.95 53.30
C LYS A 379 83.71 -5.95 54.73
N LYS A 380 83.08 -6.69 55.65
CA LYS A 380 83.56 -6.83 57.05
C LYS A 380 84.98 -7.40 57.13
N SER A 381 85.27 -8.45 56.35
CA SER A 381 86.61 -9.06 56.32
C SER A 381 87.67 -8.11 55.76
N LYS A 382 87.32 -7.36 54.71
CA LYS A 382 88.18 -6.31 54.16
C LYS A 382 88.43 -5.21 55.19
N ASP A 383 87.39 -4.72 55.86
CA ASP A 383 87.50 -3.68 56.87
C ASP A 383 88.36 -4.16 58.07
N GLN A 384 88.22 -5.43 58.49
CA GLN A 384 89.06 -6.03 59.53
C GLN A 384 90.53 -6.12 59.10
N LEU A 385 90.82 -6.61 57.89
CA LEU A 385 92.19 -6.65 57.36
C LEU A 385 92.83 -5.26 57.28
N MET A 386 92.05 -4.25 56.93
CA MET A 386 92.51 -2.85 56.94
C MET A 386 92.83 -2.39 58.37
N ALA A 387 91.97 -2.68 59.34
CA ALA A 387 92.19 -2.34 60.74
C ALA A 387 93.43 -3.06 61.34
N ASP A 388 93.58 -4.36 61.07
CA ASP A 388 94.73 -5.15 61.51
C ASP A 388 96.03 -4.62 60.88
N LYS A 389 95.99 -4.22 59.61
CA LYS A 389 97.13 -3.58 58.94
C LYS A 389 97.47 -2.23 59.56
N GLU A 390 96.48 -1.39 59.83
CA GLU A 390 96.69 -0.10 60.51
C GLU A 390 97.24 -0.29 61.93
N GLU A 391 96.81 -1.32 62.65
CA GLU A 391 97.37 -1.69 63.96
C GLU A 391 98.82 -2.19 63.84
N TYR A 392 99.11 -3.08 62.88
CA TYR A 392 100.46 -3.54 62.60
C TYR A 392 101.39 -2.37 62.27
N ASP A 393 100.97 -1.47 61.37
CA ASP A 393 101.74 -0.30 60.96
C ASP A 393 102.00 0.63 62.16
N ARG A 394 101.00 0.84 63.03
CA ARG A 394 101.17 1.59 64.29
C ARG A 394 102.16 0.94 65.25
N ASN A 395 102.03 -0.37 65.48
CA ASN A 395 102.92 -1.13 66.37
C ASN A 395 104.36 -1.14 65.82
N HIS A 396 104.52 -1.30 64.50
CA HIS A 396 105.81 -1.23 63.83
C HIS A 396 106.44 0.16 64.02
N GLN A 397 105.68 1.24 63.80
CA GLN A 397 106.16 2.61 64.03
C GLN A 397 106.56 2.85 65.50
N GLN A 398 105.77 2.38 66.46
CA GLN A 398 106.11 2.48 67.89
C GLN A 398 107.39 1.71 68.21
N LEU A 399 107.57 0.52 67.65
CA LEU A 399 108.76 -0.29 67.87
C LEU A 399 110.01 0.37 67.27
N VAL A 400 109.90 0.94 66.07
CA VAL A 400 110.97 1.73 65.43
C VAL A 400 111.35 2.91 66.34
N LEU A 401 110.37 3.69 66.80
CA LEU A 401 110.59 4.81 67.72
C LEU A 401 111.26 4.36 69.04
N ALA A 402 110.86 3.22 69.59
CA ALA A 402 111.47 2.67 70.79
C ALA A 402 112.93 2.25 70.58
N TYR A 403 113.25 1.64 69.43
CA TYR A 403 114.63 1.31 69.06
C TYR A 403 115.47 2.55 68.81
N ASP A 404 114.93 3.56 68.12
CA ASP A 404 115.60 4.84 67.91
C ASP A 404 115.89 5.55 69.24
N THR A 405 114.94 5.52 70.17
CA THR A 405 115.11 6.06 71.53
C THR A 405 116.23 5.34 72.27
N LYS A 406 116.25 3.99 72.26
CA LYS A 406 117.34 3.20 72.86
C LYS A 406 118.69 3.48 72.21
N LEU A 407 118.73 3.63 70.89
CA LEU A 407 119.94 4.02 70.15
C LEU A 407 120.42 5.42 70.58
N ALA A 408 119.50 6.38 70.77
CA ALA A 408 119.82 7.70 71.27
C ALA A 408 120.36 7.65 72.71
N GLU A 409 119.75 6.86 73.60
CA GLU A 409 120.24 6.63 74.97
C GLU A 409 121.63 6.00 74.97
N HIS A 410 121.88 4.99 74.14
CA HIS A 410 123.20 4.39 74.00
C HIS A 410 124.24 5.39 73.44
N ARG A 411 123.86 6.21 72.47
CA ARG A 411 124.73 7.30 71.95
C ARG A 411 125.02 8.34 73.02
N GLN A 412 124.04 8.68 73.86
CA GLN A 412 124.21 9.62 74.97
C GLN A 412 125.09 9.04 76.08
N LYS A 413 124.88 7.76 76.45
CA LYS A 413 125.77 7.04 77.37
C LYS A 413 127.20 7.01 76.85
N TRP A 414 127.39 6.65 75.58
CA TRP A 414 128.71 6.67 74.94
C TRP A 414 129.34 8.07 74.94
N LYS A 415 128.58 9.13 74.65
CA LYS A 415 129.06 10.52 74.77
C LYS A 415 129.48 10.85 76.20
N SER A 416 128.66 10.55 77.20
CA SER A 416 128.97 10.82 78.61
C SER A 416 130.19 10.04 79.10
N GLU A 417 130.38 8.81 78.63
CA GLU A 417 131.52 7.96 78.97
C GLU A 417 132.80 8.41 78.26
N LYS A 418 132.68 8.92 77.03
CA LYS A 418 133.76 9.60 76.29
C LYS A 418 134.17 10.90 76.99
N GLU A 419 133.22 11.71 77.44
CA GLU A 419 133.49 12.93 78.21
C GLU A 419 134.11 12.63 79.59
N LEU A 420 133.71 11.53 80.23
CA LEU A 420 134.33 11.06 81.47
C LEU A 420 135.77 10.59 81.23
N ARG A 421 136.03 9.83 80.14
CA ARG A 421 137.40 9.46 79.73
C ARG A 421 138.25 10.68 79.44
N ASN A 422 137.73 11.66 78.69
CA ASN A 422 138.46 12.89 78.41
C ASN A 422 138.75 13.68 79.70
N ARG A 423 137.83 13.71 80.67
CA ARG A 423 138.08 14.30 81.99
C ARG A 423 139.15 13.56 82.78
N HIS A 424 139.13 12.23 82.79
CA HIS A 424 140.19 11.43 83.42
C HIS A 424 141.54 11.59 82.70
N GLU A 425 141.56 11.71 81.37
CA GLU A 425 142.77 12.01 80.60
C GLU A 425 143.32 13.40 80.92
N GLU A 426 142.44 14.40 81.08
CA GLU A 426 142.84 15.74 81.47
C GLU A 426 143.29 15.80 82.95
N GLU A 427 142.65 15.07 83.86
CA GLU A 427 143.14 14.90 85.24
C GLU A 427 144.49 14.20 85.29
N ILE A 428 144.72 13.16 84.46
CA ILE A 428 146.02 12.51 84.32
C ILE A 428 147.04 13.49 83.74
N ARG A 429 146.67 14.36 82.80
CA ARG A 429 147.53 15.40 82.21
C ARG A 429 147.92 16.48 83.23
N VAL A 430 146.96 16.93 84.04
CA VAL A 430 147.16 17.89 85.13
C VAL A 430 148.01 17.28 86.23
N LEU A 431 147.76 16.03 86.63
CA LEU A 431 148.58 15.31 87.62
C LEU A 431 150.00 15.06 87.11
N ARG A 432 150.18 14.72 85.82
CA ARG A 432 151.52 14.60 85.20
C ARG A 432 152.25 15.94 85.14
N SER A 433 151.55 17.04 84.85
CA SER A 433 152.15 18.39 84.89
C SER A 433 152.53 18.79 86.32
N ARG A 434 151.72 18.40 87.32
CA ARG A 434 151.97 18.67 88.75
C ARG A 434 153.11 17.82 89.31
N ILE A 435 153.35 16.63 88.76
CA ILE A 435 154.55 15.82 89.03
C ILE A 435 155.78 16.44 88.35
N GLN A 436 155.66 16.97 87.12
CA GLN A 436 156.75 17.69 86.45
C GLN A 436 157.13 19.03 87.10
N GLU A 437 156.20 19.73 87.76
CA GLU A 437 156.51 20.96 88.50
C GLU A 437 157.18 20.69 89.87
N TYR A 438 156.93 19.54 90.51
CA TYR A 438 157.61 19.16 91.76
C TYR A 438 159.02 18.58 91.52
N GLU A 439 159.33 18.09 90.33
CA GLU A 439 160.67 17.61 89.96
C GLU A 439 161.63 18.72 89.46
N HIS A 440 161.23 20.01 89.51
CA HIS A 440 162.06 21.13 89.03
C HIS A 440 162.28 22.31 90.01
N THR A 441 161.77 22.26 91.22
CA THR A 441 162.11 23.17 92.33
C THR A 441 161.93 22.39 93.64
N ALA A 442 163.02 21.99 94.29
CA ALA A 442 163.68 22.74 95.37
C ALA A 442 163.07 22.44 96.75
#